data_AF-A0A1I0U8F9-F1
#
_entry.id   AF-A0A1I0U8F9-F1
#
_cell.length_a   1.000
_cell.length_b   1.000
_cell.length_c   1.000
_cell.angle_alpha   90.00
_cell.angle_beta   90.00
_cell.angle_gamma   90.00
#
_symmetry.space_group_name_H-M   'P 1'
#
loop_
_entity.id
_entity.type
_entity.pdbx_description
1 polymer ?
#
loop_
_entity_poly.entity_id
_entity_poly.type
_entity_poly.pdbx_seq_one_letter_code
_entity_poly.pdbx_strand_id
1 'polypeptide(L)'
;MKIKNKLIVSLTILVFVIASCKSKTKQIEIMQQANFDQAVINDLTAYKKLNDLVVEHMDTIINFRKAQVDHPEEIEEFAFLHDDEKENHFIQKEINFNNVPEFILPKLDSAFYAIKRGKITGFSINRNGMIEMSVGHSFDEKNNSDIYESLVWNAPENLPLKSTAKDTLIDDEWRYIIHVMRRGNP
;
A
#
# COMPACT_ATOMS: atom_id res chain seq x y z
N MET A 1 -36.54 -28.84 18.68
CA MET A 1 -36.03 -27.83 17.71
C MET A 1 -34.85 -26.99 18.22
N LYS A 2 -34.86 -26.46 19.45
CA LYS A 2 -33.80 -25.55 19.95
C LYS A 2 -32.37 -26.15 20.04
N ILE A 3 -32.22 -27.45 20.27
CA ILE A 3 -30.90 -28.11 20.42
C ILE A 3 -30.23 -28.37 19.06
N LYS A 4 -31.00 -28.74 18.02
CA LYS A 4 -30.47 -28.90 16.65
C LYS A 4 -29.93 -27.58 16.09
N ASN A 5 -30.61 -26.46 16.36
CA ASN A 5 -30.14 -25.14 15.94
C ASN A 5 -28.85 -24.71 16.65
N LYS A 6 -28.67 -25.03 17.95
CA LYS A 6 -27.41 -24.75 18.67
C LYS A 6 -26.23 -25.58 18.15
N LEU A 7 -26.46 -26.85 17.80
CA LEU A 7 -25.41 -27.72 17.27
C LEU A 7 -24.96 -27.27 15.87
N ILE A 8 -25.91 -26.90 15.01
CA ILE A 8 -25.61 -26.39 13.65
C ILE A 8 -24.84 -25.07 13.74
N VAL A 9 -25.25 -24.12 14.58
CA VAL A 9 -24.54 -22.85 14.77
C VAL A 9 -23.12 -23.07 15.30
N SER A 10 -22.95 -23.95 16.28
CA SER A 10 -21.63 -24.28 16.85
C SER A 10 -20.70 -24.95 15.83
N LEU A 11 -21.23 -25.83 14.97
CA LEU A 11 -20.45 -26.49 13.90
C LEU A 11 -20.06 -25.51 12.79
N THR A 12 -20.96 -24.58 12.46
CA THR A 12 -20.71 -23.56 11.43
C THR A 12 -19.59 -22.60 11.87
N ILE A 13 -19.61 -22.15 13.13
CA ILE A 13 -18.55 -21.28 13.70
C ILE A 13 -17.19 -22.00 13.67
N LEU A 14 -17.13 -23.28 14.03
CA LEU A 14 -15.88 -24.04 14.04
C LEU A 14 -15.27 -24.18 12.62
N VAL A 15 -16.10 -24.42 11.61
CA VAL A 15 -15.64 -24.51 10.20
C VAL A 15 -15.08 -23.16 9.72
N PHE A 16 -15.72 -22.03 10.07
CA PHE A 16 -15.22 -20.70 9.71
C PHE A 16 -13.87 -20.39 10.38
N VAL A 17 -13.70 -20.74 11.66
CA VAL A 17 -12.44 -20.52 12.39
C VAL A 17 -11.29 -21.32 11.76
N ILE A 18 -11.51 -22.61 11.46
CA ILE A 18 -10.48 -23.46 10.83
C ILE A 18 -10.11 -22.96 9.43
N ALA A 19 -11.11 -22.57 8.64
CA ALA A 19 -10.89 -22.03 7.29
C ALA A 19 -10.11 -20.69 7.32
N SER A 20 -10.42 -19.81 8.27
CA SER A 20 -9.72 -18.55 8.47
C SER A 20 -8.26 -18.76 8.88
N CYS A 21 -8.00 -19.63 9.86
CA CYS A 21 -6.64 -19.98 10.28
C CYS A 21 -5.81 -20.55 9.11
N LYS A 22 -6.37 -21.47 8.32
CA LYS A 22 -5.69 -22.05 7.16
C LYS A 22 -5.34 -20.99 6.11
N SER A 23 -6.26 -20.04 5.86
CA SER A 23 -6.04 -18.92 4.96
C SER A 23 -4.89 -18.04 5.42
N LYS A 24 -4.86 -17.69 6.71
CA LYS A 24 -3.79 -16.85 7.29
C LYS A 24 -2.43 -17.55 7.24
N THR A 25 -2.37 -18.85 7.52
CA THR A 25 -1.14 -19.64 7.37
C THR A 25 -0.61 -19.58 5.93
N LYS A 26 -1.49 -19.67 4.92
CA LYS A 26 -1.07 -19.56 3.52
C LYS A 26 -0.53 -18.19 3.14
N GLN A 27 -1.15 -17.11 3.61
CA GLN A 27 -0.61 -15.76 3.40
C GLN A 27 0.80 -15.61 4.00
N ILE A 28 1.04 -16.17 5.19
CA ILE A 28 2.35 -16.15 5.83
C ILE A 28 3.38 -16.94 5.00
N GLU A 29 3.02 -18.13 4.51
CA GLU A 29 3.91 -18.92 3.64
C GLU A 29 4.28 -18.16 2.35
N ILE A 30 3.30 -17.53 1.70
CA ILE A 30 3.52 -16.71 0.49
C ILE A 30 4.43 -15.54 0.81
N MET A 31 4.15 -14.81 1.90
CA MET A 31 4.96 -13.68 2.35
C MET A 31 6.41 -14.10 2.59
N GLN A 32 6.65 -15.25 3.23
CA GLN A 32 8.00 -15.74 3.48
C GLN A 32 8.76 -16.04 2.18
N GLN A 33 8.07 -16.55 1.16
CA GLN A 33 8.65 -16.92 -0.14
C GLN A 33 8.83 -15.74 -1.11
N ALA A 34 8.05 -14.67 -0.96
CA ALA A 34 8.16 -13.49 -1.81
C ALA A 34 9.56 -12.86 -1.72
N ASN A 35 10.15 -12.45 -2.84
CA ASN A 35 11.45 -11.78 -2.83
C ASN A 35 11.25 -10.29 -3.02
N PHE A 36 12.07 -9.46 -2.36
CA PHE A 36 12.10 -8.03 -2.64
C PHE A 36 12.55 -7.79 -4.08
N ASP A 37 11.80 -6.98 -4.83
CA ASP A 37 12.15 -6.66 -6.21
C ASP A 37 13.46 -5.86 -6.27
N GLN A 38 14.52 -6.51 -6.75
CA GLN A 38 15.83 -5.89 -6.91
C GLN A 38 15.82 -4.75 -7.95
N ALA A 39 14.90 -4.75 -8.91
CA ALA A 39 14.77 -3.63 -9.85
C ALA A 39 14.32 -2.35 -9.12
N VAL A 40 13.39 -2.46 -8.17
CA VAL A 40 12.95 -1.33 -7.32
C VAL A 40 14.11 -0.84 -6.46
N ILE A 41 14.83 -1.75 -5.78
CA ILE A 41 15.97 -1.38 -4.93
C ILE A 41 17.08 -0.70 -5.75
N ASN A 42 17.38 -1.21 -6.94
CA ASN A 42 18.41 -0.64 -7.82
C ASN A 42 18.00 0.72 -8.43
N ASP A 43 16.70 1.04 -8.49
CA ASP A 43 16.19 2.31 -9.00
C ASP A 43 15.81 3.30 -7.88
N LEU A 44 16.27 3.07 -6.63
CA LEU A 44 15.95 3.91 -5.46
C LEU A 44 16.21 5.40 -5.69
N THR A 45 17.19 5.75 -6.52
CA THR A 45 17.46 7.15 -6.91
C THR A 45 16.28 7.82 -7.62
N ALA A 46 15.51 7.10 -8.44
CA ALA A 46 14.33 7.64 -9.09
C ALA A 46 13.18 7.85 -8.06
N TYR A 47 12.97 6.89 -7.17
CA TYR A 47 12.02 7.00 -6.06
C TYR A 47 12.38 8.16 -5.12
N LYS A 48 13.67 8.35 -4.82
CA LYS A 48 14.15 9.47 -4.01
C LYS A 48 13.85 10.83 -4.64
N LYS A 49 13.96 10.98 -5.97
CA LYS A 49 13.60 12.25 -6.63
C LYS A 49 12.12 12.60 -6.46
N LEU A 50 11.25 11.60 -6.56
CA LEU A 50 9.83 11.78 -6.28
C LEU A 50 9.61 12.17 -4.80
N ASN A 51 10.24 11.44 -3.89
CA ASN A 51 10.16 11.71 -2.45
C ASN A 51 10.62 13.12 -2.11
N ASP A 52 11.77 13.54 -2.61
CA ASP A 52 12.34 14.86 -2.34
C ASP A 52 11.41 15.98 -2.81
N LEU A 53 10.74 15.81 -3.95
CA LEU A 53 9.74 16.76 -4.44
C LEU A 53 8.47 16.78 -3.58
N VAL A 54 8.01 15.62 -3.12
CA VAL A 54 6.88 15.52 -2.18
C VAL A 54 7.24 16.20 -0.86
N VAL A 55 8.43 15.93 -0.32
CA VAL A 55 8.94 16.53 0.92
C VAL A 55 9.09 18.05 0.79
N GLU A 56 9.66 18.55 -0.32
CA GLU A 56 9.82 19.99 -0.60
C GLU A 56 8.48 20.75 -0.52
N HIS A 57 7.39 20.09 -0.91
CA HIS A 57 6.07 20.72 -1.01
C HIS A 57 5.02 20.12 -0.05
N MET A 58 5.44 19.31 0.92
CA MET A 58 4.57 18.48 1.74
C MET A 58 3.48 19.30 2.45
N ASP A 59 3.86 20.39 3.12
CA ASP A 59 2.91 21.28 3.79
C ASP A 59 1.89 21.89 2.83
N THR A 60 2.32 22.26 1.63
CA THR A 60 1.43 22.82 0.61
C THR A 60 0.44 21.76 0.13
N ILE A 61 0.92 20.55 -0.16
CA ILE A 61 0.11 19.42 -0.60
C ILE A 61 -0.94 19.07 0.47
N ILE A 62 -0.51 18.94 1.73
CA ILE A 62 -1.39 18.62 2.86
C ILE A 62 -2.43 19.73 3.06
N ASN A 63 -2.01 21.01 3.08
CA ASN A 63 -2.94 22.12 3.30
C ASN A 63 -3.96 22.26 2.17
N PHE A 64 -3.53 22.07 0.92
CA PHE A 64 -4.42 22.03 -0.23
C PHE A 64 -5.47 20.93 -0.08
N ARG A 65 -5.04 19.73 0.34
CA ARG A 65 -5.96 18.61 0.55
C ARG A 65 -6.92 18.82 1.72
N LYS A 66 -6.45 19.40 2.83
CA LYS A 66 -7.29 19.76 3.98
C LYS A 66 -8.40 20.76 3.63
N ALA A 67 -8.19 21.63 2.65
CA ALA A 67 -9.20 22.58 2.19
C ALA A 67 -10.32 21.94 1.34
N GLN A 68 -10.14 20.68 0.91
CA GLN A 68 -11.08 19.96 0.03
C GLN A 68 -11.95 18.93 0.77
N VAL A 69 -11.85 18.87 2.10
CA VAL A 69 -12.46 17.82 2.93
C VAL A 69 -13.16 18.46 4.13
N ASP A 70 -14.31 17.92 4.52
CA ASP A 70 -15.16 18.53 5.57
C ASP A 70 -14.57 18.36 6.99
N HIS A 71 -13.76 17.32 7.22
CA HIS A 71 -13.15 16.96 8.51
C HIS A 71 -11.64 16.65 8.40
N PRO A 72 -10.80 17.65 8.07
CA PRO A 72 -9.36 17.45 7.87
C PRO A 72 -8.63 16.94 9.10
N GLU A 73 -9.18 17.16 10.30
CA GLU A 73 -8.69 16.73 11.62
C GLU A 73 -8.82 15.23 11.88
N GLU A 74 -9.63 14.51 11.10
CA GLU A 74 -9.79 13.05 11.20
C GLU A 74 -8.89 12.28 10.22
N ILE A 75 -8.29 12.96 9.24
CA ILE A 75 -7.48 12.33 8.18
C ILE A 75 -6.05 12.06 8.64
N GLU A 76 -5.72 10.81 8.97
CA GLU A 76 -4.36 10.39 9.33
C GLU A 76 -3.41 10.30 8.13
N GLU A 77 -3.97 10.02 6.94
CA GLU A 77 -3.25 9.69 5.72
C GLU A 77 -3.90 10.36 4.50
N PHE A 78 -3.09 11.03 3.68
CA PHE A 78 -3.52 11.59 2.41
C PHE A 78 -3.05 10.68 1.28
N ALA A 79 -3.98 9.89 0.73
CA ALA A 79 -3.71 8.99 -0.38
C ALA A 79 -3.80 9.71 -1.73
N PHE A 80 -2.77 9.54 -2.54
CA PHE A 80 -2.62 9.99 -3.92
C PHE A 80 -2.50 8.75 -4.79
N LEU A 81 -3.66 8.12 -4.98
CA LEU A 81 -3.76 6.87 -5.69
C LEU A 81 -3.95 7.10 -7.18
N HIS A 82 -3.46 6.13 -7.94
CA HIS A 82 -3.89 5.88 -9.30
C HIS A 82 -5.03 4.87 -9.26
N ASP A 83 -6.25 5.29 -8.87
CA ASP A 83 -7.39 4.34 -8.81
C ASP A 83 -8.50 4.65 -9.82
N ASP A 84 -8.72 3.65 -10.68
CA ASP A 84 -10.01 3.31 -11.26
C ASP A 84 -10.22 1.84 -10.87
N GLU A 85 -10.88 1.64 -9.73
CA GLU A 85 -11.17 0.33 -9.14
C GLU A 85 -11.91 -0.60 -10.12
N LYS A 86 -12.46 -0.06 -11.23
CA LYS A 86 -13.21 -0.82 -12.23
C LYS A 86 -12.35 -1.59 -13.21
N GLU A 87 -11.11 -1.16 -13.49
CA GLU A 87 -10.32 -1.76 -14.57
C GLU A 87 -9.39 -2.87 -14.10
N ASN A 88 -9.17 -3.06 -12.79
CA ASN A 88 -8.29 -4.11 -12.24
C ASN A 88 -6.86 -4.08 -12.86
N HIS A 89 -6.49 -2.95 -13.46
CA HIS A 89 -5.21 -2.70 -14.08
C HIS A 89 -4.38 -1.90 -13.07
N PHE A 90 -3.42 -2.54 -12.42
CA PHE A 90 -2.41 -1.90 -11.54
C PHE A 90 -1.44 -0.97 -12.30
N ILE A 91 -1.74 -0.69 -13.57
CA ILE A 91 -0.86 -0.06 -14.54
C ILE A 91 -1.75 0.84 -15.36
N GLN A 92 -1.98 2.03 -14.84
CA GLN A 92 -2.73 3.04 -15.58
C GLN A 92 -1.76 4.10 -16.12
N LYS A 93 -2.24 4.87 -17.09
CA LYS A 93 -1.41 5.79 -17.88
C LYS A 93 -1.33 7.21 -17.30
N GLU A 94 -2.23 7.59 -16.38
CA GLU A 94 -2.49 8.98 -15.97
C GLU A 94 -2.87 9.10 -14.49
N ILE A 95 -1.98 9.62 -13.65
CA ILE A 95 -2.24 9.75 -12.20
C ILE A 95 -3.29 10.84 -11.92
N ASN A 96 -4.26 10.56 -11.04
CA ASN A 96 -5.24 11.55 -10.61
C ASN A 96 -4.63 12.52 -9.59
N PHE A 97 -4.09 13.60 -10.13
CA PHE A 97 -3.49 14.67 -9.34
C PHE A 97 -4.44 15.81 -8.95
N ASN A 98 -5.77 15.65 -9.09
CA ASN A 98 -6.74 16.72 -8.78
C ASN A 98 -6.67 17.21 -7.31
N ASN A 99 -5.99 16.45 -6.46
CA ASN A 99 -5.81 16.70 -5.03
C ASN A 99 -4.44 17.30 -4.69
N VAL A 100 -3.66 17.72 -5.69
CA VAL A 100 -2.36 18.38 -5.54
C VAL A 100 -2.41 19.76 -6.22
N PRO A 101 -1.73 20.79 -5.70
CA PRO A 101 -1.67 22.10 -6.34
C PRO A 101 -1.17 22.06 -7.79
N GLU A 102 -1.86 22.77 -8.69
CA GLU A 102 -1.60 22.76 -10.14
C GLU A 102 -0.14 23.05 -10.51
N PHE A 103 0.52 23.95 -9.78
CA PHE A 103 1.92 24.34 -10.05
C PHE A 103 2.94 23.24 -9.73
N ILE A 104 2.57 22.24 -8.92
CA ILE A 104 3.43 21.11 -8.54
C ILE A 104 3.24 19.93 -9.50
N LEU A 105 2.06 19.81 -10.12
CA LEU A 105 1.68 18.65 -10.92
C LEU A 105 2.69 18.29 -12.01
N PRO A 106 3.18 19.23 -12.85
CA PRO A 106 4.09 18.88 -13.93
C PRO A 106 5.41 18.29 -13.40
N LYS A 107 5.85 18.74 -12.22
CA LYS A 107 7.07 18.22 -11.59
C LYS A 107 6.85 16.81 -11.04
N LEU A 108 5.72 16.58 -10.37
CA LEU A 108 5.38 15.26 -9.84
C LEU A 108 5.20 14.28 -10.98
N ASP A 109 4.36 14.62 -11.96
CA ASP A 109 4.11 13.81 -13.15
C ASP A 109 5.41 13.42 -13.86
N SER A 110 6.32 14.38 -14.07
CA SER A 110 7.65 14.10 -14.62
C SER A 110 8.50 13.18 -13.74
N ALA A 111 8.45 13.32 -12.41
CA ALA A 111 9.18 12.45 -11.49
C ALA A 111 8.62 11.02 -11.49
N PHE A 112 7.29 10.89 -11.57
CA PHE A 112 6.59 9.61 -11.72
C PHE A 112 6.98 8.89 -13.01
N TYR A 113 6.92 9.57 -14.17
CA TYR A 113 7.31 8.96 -15.45
C TYR A 113 8.80 8.63 -15.56
N ALA A 114 9.65 9.26 -14.73
CA ALA A 114 11.08 8.94 -14.69
C ALA A 114 11.38 7.59 -14.02
N ILE A 115 10.43 7.01 -13.28
CA ILE A 115 10.55 5.70 -12.64
C ILE A 115 10.27 4.64 -13.72
N LYS A 116 11.36 4.06 -14.25
CA LYS A 116 11.31 3.25 -15.48
C LYS A 116 10.86 1.80 -15.22
N ARG A 117 11.00 1.30 -13.99
CA ARG A 117 10.70 -0.08 -13.59
C ARG A 117 10.13 -0.12 -12.17
N GLY A 118 9.04 -0.86 -12.00
CA GLY A 118 8.19 -0.76 -10.81
C GLY A 118 7.20 0.36 -11.03
N LYS A 119 5.93 -0.01 -11.24
CA LYS A 119 4.89 0.97 -11.52
C LYS A 119 4.49 1.51 -10.18
N ILE A 120 4.87 2.76 -9.88
CA ILE A 120 4.22 3.40 -8.76
C ILE A 120 2.74 3.50 -9.11
N THR A 121 1.92 2.80 -8.34
CA THR A 121 0.45 2.81 -8.49
C THR A 121 -0.18 3.89 -7.60
N GLY A 122 0.60 4.50 -6.73
CA GLY A 122 0.20 5.61 -5.89
C GLY A 122 1.19 5.83 -4.77
N PHE A 123 0.97 6.90 -4.04
CA PHE A 123 1.67 7.17 -2.81
C PHE A 123 0.72 7.79 -1.80
N SER A 124 1.10 7.77 -0.54
CA SER A 124 0.39 8.47 0.51
C SER A 124 1.35 9.21 1.42
N ILE A 125 0.82 10.26 2.05
CA ILE A 125 1.55 11.06 3.03
C ILE A 125 0.78 10.96 4.35
N ASN A 126 1.42 10.38 5.36
CA ASN A 126 0.91 10.38 6.71
C ASN A 126 1.18 11.71 7.40
N ARG A 127 0.38 12.05 8.41
CA ARG A 127 0.56 13.28 9.21
C ARG A 127 1.93 13.44 9.86
N ASN A 128 2.60 12.34 10.17
CA ASN A 128 3.95 12.33 10.73
C ASN A 128 5.05 12.51 9.67
N GLY A 129 4.69 12.74 8.40
CA GLY A 129 5.62 12.89 7.29
C GLY A 129 6.18 11.57 6.77
N MET A 130 5.63 10.42 7.18
CA MET A 130 5.93 9.13 6.56
C MET A 130 5.28 9.08 5.17
N ILE A 131 6.07 8.72 4.16
CA ILE A 131 5.60 8.59 2.78
C ILE A 131 5.62 7.12 2.41
N GLU A 132 4.48 6.57 2.00
CA GLU A 132 4.37 5.21 1.49
C GLU A 132 4.13 5.26 -0.03
N MET A 133 4.98 4.61 -0.81
CA MET A 133 4.84 4.49 -2.26
C MET A 133 4.52 3.03 -2.60
N SER A 134 3.42 2.77 -3.29
CA SER A 134 3.10 1.41 -3.76
C SER A 134 3.85 1.14 -5.05
N VAL A 135 4.78 0.18 -5.03
CA VAL A 135 5.77 -0.05 -6.11
C VAL A 135 5.55 -1.36 -6.86
N GLY A 136 4.71 -2.24 -6.33
CA GLY A 136 4.41 -3.52 -6.94
C GLY A 136 3.11 -4.12 -6.42
N HIS A 137 2.46 -4.84 -7.32
CA HIS A 137 1.32 -5.67 -7.01
C HIS A 137 1.33 -6.92 -7.88
N SER A 138 1.04 -8.06 -7.28
CA SER A 138 0.76 -9.29 -8.00
C SER A 138 -0.35 -10.08 -7.34
N PHE A 139 -1.03 -10.91 -8.12
CA PHE A 139 -2.10 -11.77 -7.64
C PHE A 139 -1.71 -13.25 -7.77
N ASP A 140 -1.66 -13.94 -6.64
CA ASP A 140 -1.56 -15.39 -6.57
C ASP A 140 -2.96 -15.99 -6.73
N GLU A 141 -3.33 -16.33 -7.97
CA GLU A 141 -4.62 -16.96 -8.30
C GLU A 141 -4.86 -18.27 -7.53
N LYS A 142 -3.80 -19.06 -7.33
CA LYS A 142 -3.89 -20.38 -6.69
C LYS A 142 -4.32 -20.26 -5.24
N ASN A 143 -3.82 -19.25 -4.54
CA ASN A 143 -4.12 -19.00 -3.14
C ASN A 143 -5.11 -17.83 -2.93
N ASN A 144 -5.64 -17.26 -4.00
CA ASN A 144 -6.52 -16.08 -3.99
C ASN A 144 -5.97 -14.97 -3.07
N SER A 145 -4.70 -14.63 -3.26
CA SER A 145 -3.98 -13.68 -2.42
C SER A 145 -3.33 -12.58 -3.26
N ASP A 146 -3.52 -11.34 -2.82
CA ASP A 146 -2.85 -10.16 -3.35
C ASP A 146 -1.53 -9.96 -2.60
N ILE A 147 -0.46 -9.72 -3.34
CA ILE A 147 0.88 -9.41 -2.83
C ILE A 147 1.14 -7.96 -3.20
N TYR A 148 1.26 -7.10 -2.18
CA TYR A 148 1.55 -5.69 -2.32
C TYR A 148 2.98 -5.41 -1.89
N GLU A 149 3.63 -4.52 -2.62
CA GLU A 149 5.00 -4.09 -2.41
C GLU A 149 5.01 -2.58 -2.24
N SER A 150 5.63 -2.10 -1.16
CA SER A 150 5.71 -0.66 -0.84
C SER A 150 7.15 -0.25 -0.49
N LEU A 151 7.55 0.94 -0.96
CA LEU A 151 8.69 1.66 -0.42
C LEU A 151 8.18 2.71 0.57
N VAL A 152 8.69 2.66 1.80
CA VAL A 152 8.31 3.59 2.86
C VAL A 152 9.50 4.44 3.24
N TRP A 153 9.32 5.76 3.16
CA TRP A 153 10.29 6.76 3.60
C TRP A 153 9.90 7.35 4.95
N ASN A 154 10.89 7.61 5.80
CA ASN A 154 10.71 8.20 7.14
C ASN A 154 9.71 7.39 8.00
N ALA A 155 9.82 6.06 7.92
CA ALA A 155 9.05 5.16 8.76
C ALA A 155 9.52 5.25 10.22
N PRO A 156 8.62 5.24 11.22
CA PRO A 156 9.02 5.11 12.61
C PRO A 156 9.75 3.76 12.82
N GLU A 157 10.72 3.73 13.74
CA GLU A 157 11.48 2.50 14.03
C GLU A 157 10.56 1.31 14.30
N ASN A 158 9.51 1.54 15.11
CA ASN A 158 8.52 0.56 15.52
C ASN A 158 7.26 0.57 14.63
N LEU A 159 7.42 0.68 13.31
CA LEU A 159 6.29 0.57 12.38
C LEU A 159 5.56 -0.77 12.61
N PRO A 160 4.27 -0.77 13.02
CA PRO A 160 3.56 -2.01 13.32
C PRO A 160 3.25 -2.75 12.02
N LEU A 161 3.92 -3.89 11.81
CA LEU A 161 3.67 -4.76 10.67
C LEU A 161 2.64 -5.85 11.01
N LYS A 162 1.72 -6.10 10.08
CA LYS A 162 0.82 -7.26 10.15
C LYS A 162 1.66 -8.54 10.07
N SER A 163 1.18 -9.62 10.67
CA SER A 163 1.86 -10.94 10.61
C SER A 163 2.03 -11.49 9.19
N THR A 164 1.30 -10.94 8.22
CA THR A 164 1.34 -11.29 6.80
C THR A 164 2.20 -10.32 5.99
N ALA A 165 2.98 -9.47 6.67
CA ALA A 165 3.93 -8.57 6.07
C ALA A 165 5.35 -8.89 6.54
N LYS A 166 6.34 -8.52 5.73
CA LYS A 166 7.75 -8.47 6.08
C LYS A 166 8.39 -7.24 5.48
N ASP A 167 9.52 -6.85 6.04
CA ASP A 167 10.25 -5.69 5.59
C ASP A 167 11.77 -5.92 5.57
N THR A 168 12.47 -5.01 4.90
CA THR A 168 13.91 -4.83 5.00
C THR A 168 14.22 -3.34 4.94
N LEU A 169 15.22 -2.91 5.71
CA LEU A 169 15.85 -1.61 5.50
C LEU A 169 16.66 -1.67 4.20
N ILE A 170 16.51 -0.65 3.36
CA ILE A 170 17.34 -0.43 2.19
C ILE A 170 18.50 0.51 2.57
N ASP A 171 18.17 1.58 3.29
CA ASP A 171 19.09 2.51 3.93
C ASP A 171 18.47 3.07 5.24
N ASP A 172 19.04 4.15 5.78
CA ASP A 172 18.59 4.76 7.04
C ASP A 172 17.18 5.39 6.95
N GLU A 173 16.71 5.73 5.75
CA GLU A 173 15.44 6.43 5.53
C GLU A 173 14.39 5.56 4.84
N TRP A 174 14.81 4.54 4.08
CA TRP A 174 13.97 3.73 3.22
C TRP A 174 13.80 2.29 3.73
N ARG A 175 12.55 1.86 3.77
CA ARG A 175 12.15 0.49 4.09
C ARG A 175 11.34 -0.10 2.93
N TYR A 176 11.69 -1.31 2.49
CA TYR A 176 10.87 -2.09 1.57
C TYR A 176 9.94 -2.98 2.38
N ILE A 177 8.63 -2.87 2.18
CA ILE A 177 7.63 -3.75 2.78
C ILE A 177 6.95 -4.61 1.71
N ILE A 178 6.80 -5.91 1.99
CA ILE A 178 5.94 -6.83 1.24
C ILE A 178 4.78 -7.22 2.16
N HIS A 179 3.55 -7.10 1.68
CA HIS A 179 2.35 -7.46 2.43
C HIS A 179 1.43 -8.36 1.60
N VAL A 180 0.99 -9.46 2.20
CA VAL A 180 0.08 -10.42 1.57
C VAL A 180 -1.30 -10.34 2.20
N MET A 181 -2.33 -10.15 1.37
CA MET A 181 -3.74 -10.10 1.77
C MET A 181 -4.55 -11.09 0.96
N ARG A 182 -5.69 -11.53 1.49
CA ARG A 182 -6.62 -12.40 0.75
C ARG A 182 -7.56 -11.49 -0.01
N ARG A 183 -7.74 -11.74 -1.31
CA ARG A 183 -8.68 -10.98 -2.12
C ARG A 183 -10.12 -11.18 -1.62
N GLY A 184 -10.85 -10.08 -1.44
CA GLY A 184 -12.25 -10.08 -1.00
C GLY A 184 -12.46 -10.18 0.52
N ASN A 185 -11.41 -9.95 1.34
CA ASN A 185 -11.54 -9.85 2.78
C ASN A 185 -10.79 -8.58 3.25
N PRO A 186 -11.48 -7.48 3.61
CA PRO A 186 -10.84 -6.27 4.14
C PRO A 186 -10.15 -6.52 5.50
#